data_AF-A0A519RPU9-F1
#
_entry.id   AF-A0A519RPU9-F1
#
_cell.length_a   1.000
_cell.length_b   1.000
_cell.length_c   1.000
_cell.angle_alpha   90.00
_cell.angle_beta   90.00
_cell.angle_gamma   90.00
#
_symmetry.space_group_name_H-M   'P 1'
#
loop_
_entity.id
_entity.type
_entity.pdbx_description
1 polymer ?
#
loop_
_entity_poly.entity_id
_entity_poly.type
_entity_poly.pdbx_seq_one_letter_code
_entity_poly.pdbx_strand_id
1 'polypeptide(L)'
;MKLLKSSILLISVILLTHGVGKANAFSSFSLQQIIQQDTSKRDTSKKETKNNSGLDQKVEYRADSVKFNKTKSIIYMYGNARVNYGDFELDADYIRYDSQSKVIFASGRNDPKTNRYIGKPIFKSGAEGSAIADSLYYNSETTRAKVFGVFSEQEGGYFSGGQSKKQIDDELHIKNVMYSTCNLPHPHFGIMITKGIATEKQIISGPMYMVFEGVPTPLGLPFAFFPKPNKRTSGIILPTPGEDATRGFFLQNGGYYLGLNDYWDAKLEQLLYQ
;
A
#
# COMPACT_ATOMS: atom_id res chain seq x y z
N MET A 1 13.26 -62.97 14.05
CA MET A 1 12.66 -61.64 14.29
C MET A 1 12.66 -60.82 13.00
N LYS A 2 11.71 -61.17 12.12
CA LYS A 2 11.16 -60.29 11.08
C LYS A 2 9.92 -59.63 11.72
N LEU A 3 9.52 -58.46 11.24
CA LEU A 3 8.46 -57.55 11.77
C LEU A 3 9.03 -56.42 12.63
N LEU A 4 9.48 -55.33 11.98
CA LEU A 4 9.36 -53.93 12.47
C LEU A 4 10.03 -52.86 11.57
N LYS A 5 10.62 -53.22 10.42
CA LYS A 5 11.27 -52.24 9.52
C LYS A 5 10.43 -51.72 8.34
N SER A 6 9.13 -52.01 8.26
CA SER A 6 8.30 -51.66 7.08
C SER A 6 7.13 -50.69 7.35
N SER A 7 7.17 -49.91 8.44
CA SER A 7 6.02 -49.05 8.83
C SER A 7 6.19 -47.55 8.57
N ILE A 8 7.27 -47.07 7.93
CA ILE A 8 7.50 -45.61 7.74
C ILE A 8 7.48 -45.19 6.25
N LEU A 9 7.33 -46.13 5.32
CA LEU A 9 7.35 -45.86 3.89
C LEU A 9 6.01 -46.04 3.17
N LEU A 10 4.88 -46.05 3.89
CA LEU A 10 3.55 -46.19 3.30
C LEU A 10 2.59 -45.00 3.52
N ILE A 11 3.04 -43.91 4.17
CA ILE A 11 2.22 -42.70 4.39
C ILE A 11 2.43 -41.64 3.28
N SER A 12 3.41 -41.81 2.37
CA SER A 12 3.66 -40.83 1.30
C SER A 12 2.98 -41.12 -0.05
N VAL A 13 2.04 -42.07 -0.14
CA VAL A 13 1.47 -42.51 -1.44
C VAL A 13 -0.08 -42.56 -1.47
N ILE A 14 -0.79 -42.10 -0.43
CA ILE A 14 -2.28 -42.16 -0.38
C ILE A 14 -2.92 -40.79 -0.12
N LEU A 15 -2.52 -39.76 -0.88
CA LEU A 15 -3.30 -38.50 -0.94
C LEU A 15 -3.36 -37.88 -2.34
N LEU A 16 -3.10 -38.69 -3.37
CA LEU A 16 -3.50 -38.41 -4.74
C LEU A 16 -4.56 -39.45 -5.14
N THR A 17 -5.72 -38.93 -5.54
CA THR A 17 -6.85 -39.59 -6.21
C THR A 17 -7.93 -40.21 -5.30
N HIS A 18 -9.04 -39.50 -5.08
CA HIS A 18 -10.32 -39.71 -5.80
C HIS A 18 -11.48 -38.90 -5.17
N GLY A 19 -12.27 -38.24 -6.04
CA GLY A 19 -13.61 -37.69 -5.77
C GLY A 19 -13.70 -36.18 -5.98
N VAL A 20 -13.79 -35.62 -7.20
CA VAL A 20 -14.92 -35.66 -8.18
C VAL A 20 -16.24 -35.24 -7.51
N GLY A 21 -17.00 -34.23 -7.93
CA GLY A 21 -17.01 -33.35 -9.10
C GLY A 21 -18.19 -32.38 -8.93
N LYS A 22 -18.23 -31.27 -9.67
CA LYS A 22 -19.18 -30.96 -10.76
C LYS A 22 -18.95 -29.48 -11.11
N ALA A 23 -19.12 -28.97 -12.33
CA ALA A 23 -19.19 -29.51 -13.68
C ALA A 23 -19.08 -28.27 -14.59
N ASN A 24 -18.46 -28.44 -15.75
CA ASN A 24 -18.41 -27.43 -16.81
C ASN A 24 -19.80 -27.16 -17.38
N ALA A 25 -20.04 -25.92 -17.79
CA ALA A 25 -20.59 -25.52 -19.09
C ALA A 25 -21.32 -24.17 -18.96
N PHE A 26 -20.95 -23.20 -19.79
CA PHE A 26 -21.81 -22.32 -20.60
C PHE A 26 -20.83 -21.39 -21.33
N SER A 27 -20.38 -21.83 -22.50
CA SER A 27 -20.96 -21.48 -23.81
C SER A 27 -20.48 -20.11 -24.28
N SER A 28 -19.61 -20.17 -25.28
CA SER A 28 -19.48 -19.16 -26.33
C SER A 28 -20.83 -18.48 -26.62
N PHE A 29 -20.94 -17.21 -26.26
CA PHE A 29 -21.90 -16.32 -26.89
C PHE A 29 -21.14 -15.26 -27.67
N SER A 30 -21.16 -15.48 -28.98
CA SER A 30 -20.93 -14.50 -30.02
C SER A 30 -21.90 -13.33 -29.85
N LEU A 31 -21.37 -12.11 -29.88
CA LEU A 31 -22.08 -10.97 -30.46
C LEU A 31 -21.25 -10.48 -31.63
N GLN A 32 -21.62 -11.02 -32.78
CA GLN A 32 -21.25 -10.54 -34.10
C GLN A 32 -22.01 -9.23 -34.35
N GLN A 33 -21.32 -8.10 -34.37
CA GLN A 33 -21.85 -6.91 -35.02
C GLN A 33 -21.63 -7.07 -36.53
N ILE A 34 -22.72 -7.24 -37.27
CA ILE A 34 -22.71 -7.17 -38.73
C ILE A 34 -22.52 -5.70 -39.12
N ILE A 35 -21.39 -5.38 -39.75
CA ILE A 35 -21.33 -4.30 -40.73
C ILE A 35 -20.79 -4.95 -42.00
N GLN A 36 -21.66 -5.13 -43.00
CA GLN A 36 -21.25 -5.39 -44.37
C GLN A 36 -20.45 -4.19 -44.85
N GLN A 37 -19.23 -4.41 -45.34
CA GLN A 37 -18.75 -3.60 -46.46
C GLN A 37 -17.70 -4.34 -47.30
N ASP A 38 -17.88 -4.11 -48.60
CA ASP A 38 -17.34 -4.72 -49.81
C ASP A 38 -15.89 -5.19 -49.88
N THR A 39 -15.73 -6.17 -50.77
CA THR A 39 -14.50 -6.82 -51.18
C THR A 39 -13.59 -5.86 -51.95
N SER A 40 -12.40 -5.56 -51.42
CA SER A 40 -11.28 -5.15 -52.28
C SER A 40 -9.93 -5.54 -51.69
N LYS A 41 -9.24 -6.42 -52.43
CA LYS A 41 -7.83 -6.83 -52.38
C LYS A 41 -6.97 -6.22 -51.25
N ARG A 42 -6.51 -7.06 -50.32
CA ARG A 42 -5.47 -6.68 -49.36
C ARG A 42 -4.11 -7.24 -49.80
N ASP A 43 -3.23 -6.31 -50.13
CA ASP A 43 -1.84 -6.51 -50.47
C ASP A 43 -1.03 -6.98 -49.24
N THR A 44 0.00 -7.78 -49.47
CA THR A 44 0.78 -8.43 -48.41
C THR A 44 1.90 -7.49 -47.96
N SER A 45 1.65 -6.66 -46.94
CA SER A 45 2.75 -6.02 -46.21
C SER A 45 3.00 -6.74 -44.88
N LYS A 46 4.11 -7.47 -44.87
CA LYS A 46 4.70 -8.13 -43.71
C LYS A 46 5.00 -7.05 -42.67
N LYS A 47 4.14 -6.90 -41.66
CA LYS A 47 4.38 -5.99 -40.54
C LYS A 47 5.44 -6.64 -39.65
N GLU A 48 6.67 -6.13 -39.71
CA GLU A 48 7.74 -6.54 -38.83
C GLU A 48 7.28 -6.42 -37.37
N THR A 49 7.36 -7.53 -36.65
CA THR A 49 7.21 -7.59 -35.20
C THR A 49 8.37 -6.82 -34.59
N LYS A 50 8.17 -5.52 -34.33
CA LYS A 50 9.04 -4.76 -33.43
C LYS A 50 8.89 -5.37 -32.04
N ASN A 51 9.83 -6.23 -31.69
CA ASN A 51 10.13 -6.58 -30.30
C ASN A 51 10.71 -5.33 -29.61
N ASN A 52 9.82 -4.43 -29.19
CA ASN A 52 10.17 -3.37 -28.27
C ASN A 52 9.89 -3.87 -26.85
N SER A 53 10.96 -4.29 -26.18
CA SER A 53 11.03 -4.53 -24.73
C SER A 53 10.86 -3.21 -23.96
N GLY A 54 9.63 -2.70 -23.96
CA GLY A 54 9.21 -1.53 -23.21
C GLY A 54 7.70 -1.55 -23.15
N LEU A 55 7.14 -2.20 -22.12
CA LEU A 55 5.70 -2.19 -21.88
C LEU A 55 5.31 -0.77 -21.46
N ASP A 56 4.96 0.08 -22.43
CA ASP A 56 4.18 1.29 -22.20
C ASP A 56 2.84 0.84 -21.61
N GLN A 57 2.75 0.78 -20.28
CA GLN A 57 1.51 0.46 -19.60
C GLN A 57 0.47 1.52 -19.96
N LYS A 58 -0.68 1.08 -20.46
CA LYS A 58 -1.76 1.97 -20.87
C LYS A 58 -2.39 2.59 -19.62
N VAL A 59 -2.44 3.92 -19.57
CA VAL A 59 -3.22 4.64 -18.54
C VAL A 59 -4.69 4.47 -18.87
N GLU A 60 -5.42 3.77 -18.01
CA GLU A 60 -6.88 3.67 -18.08
C GLU A 60 -7.50 4.68 -17.14
N TYR A 61 -8.54 5.39 -17.59
CA TYR A 61 -9.23 6.36 -16.75
C TYR A 61 -10.74 6.32 -16.96
N ARG A 62 -11.49 6.64 -15.91
CA ARG A 62 -12.95 6.80 -15.89
C ARG A 62 -13.30 7.97 -14.99
N ALA A 63 -14.30 8.77 -15.36
CA ALA A 63 -14.82 9.88 -14.55
C ALA A 63 -16.19 10.30 -15.08
N ASP A 64 -16.97 11.02 -14.27
CA ASP A 64 -18.28 11.53 -14.67
C ASP A 64 -18.16 12.63 -15.73
N SER A 65 -17.12 13.46 -15.62
CA SER A 65 -16.83 14.51 -16.60
C SER A 65 -15.34 14.60 -16.91
N VAL A 66 -15.01 14.66 -18.20
CA VAL A 66 -13.63 14.80 -18.68
C VAL A 66 -13.53 16.05 -19.55
N LYS A 67 -12.58 16.93 -19.25
CA LYS A 67 -12.25 18.10 -20.06
C LYS A 67 -10.83 17.98 -20.57
N PHE A 68 -10.66 18.10 -21.88
CA PHE A 68 -9.33 18.07 -22.49
C PHE A 68 -8.90 19.45 -22.96
N ASN A 69 -7.76 19.91 -22.48
CA ASN A 69 -7.10 21.10 -22.99
C ASN A 69 -6.00 20.67 -23.96
N LYS A 70 -6.28 20.72 -25.26
CA LYS A 70 -5.34 20.34 -26.33
C LYS A 70 -4.08 21.18 -26.33
N THR A 71 -4.20 22.50 -26.13
CA THR A 71 -3.06 23.43 -26.18
C THR A 71 -2.04 23.16 -25.08
N LYS A 72 -2.53 22.80 -23.89
CA LYS A 72 -1.67 22.48 -22.74
C LYS A 72 -1.41 20.98 -22.59
N SER A 73 -2.05 20.14 -23.39
CA SER A 73 -2.04 18.67 -23.26
C SER A 73 -2.44 18.16 -21.86
N ILE A 74 -3.42 18.83 -21.23
CA ILE A 74 -3.91 18.48 -19.89
C ILE A 74 -5.30 17.86 -19.98
N ILE A 75 -5.49 16.73 -19.29
CA ILE A 75 -6.78 16.08 -19.08
C ILE A 75 -7.24 16.38 -17.65
N TYR A 76 -8.43 16.95 -17.52
CA TYR A 76 -9.10 17.17 -16.25
C TYR A 76 -10.26 16.19 -16.11
N MET A 77 -10.33 15.50 -14.98
CA MET A 77 -11.33 14.49 -14.65
C MET A 77 -12.05 14.92 -13.37
N TYR A 78 -13.38 14.90 -13.39
CA TYR A 78 -14.23 15.34 -12.29
C TYR A 78 -15.31 14.30 -12.00
N GLY A 79 -15.58 14.06 -10.72
CA GLY A 79 -16.63 13.15 -10.25
C GLY A 79 -16.22 11.69 -10.44
N ASN A 80 -16.13 10.96 -9.33
CA ASN A 80 -15.78 9.53 -9.31
C ASN A 80 -14.61 9.17 -10.24
N ALA A 81 -13.57 10.02 -10.25
CA ALA A 81 -12.47 9.90 -11.17
C ALA A 81 -11.55 8.76 -10.70
N ARG A 82 -11.34 7.78 -11.56
CA ARG A 82 -10.45 6.63 -11.37
C ARG A 82 -9.37 6.65 -12.44
N VAL A 83 -8.12 6.48 -12.04
CA VAL A 83 -6.96 6.27 -12.91
C VAL A 83 -6.25 4.99 -12.51
N ASN A 84 -6.07 4.08 -13.47
CA ASN A 84 -5.31 2.85 -13.30
C ASN A 84 -4.08 2.89 -14.21
N TYR A 85 -2.91 2.59 -13.65
CA TYR A 85 -1.65 2.52 -14.36
C TYR A 85 -0.81 1.36 -13.80
N GLY A 86 -0.76 0.24 -14.53
CA GLY A 86 -0.15 -0.98 -14.01
C GLY A 86 -0.85 -1.45 -12.74
N ASP A 87 -0.08 -1.57 -11.66
CA ASP A 87 -0.55 -1.94 -10.32
C ASP A 87 -0.92 -0.73 -9.44
N PHE A 88 -0.86 0.49 -10.00
CA PHE A 88 -1.26 1.71 -9.32
C PHE A 88 -2.72 2.04 -9.64
N GLU A 89 -3.57 2.07 -8.62
CA GLU A 89 -4.96 2.49 -8.70
C GLU A 89 -5.14 3.78 -7.91
N LEU A 90 -5.88 4.73 -8.48
CA LEU A 90 -6.12 6.04 -7.89
C LEU A 90 -7.58 6.46 -8.10
N ASP A 91 -8.29 6.67 -7.00
CA ASP A 91 -9.64 7.20 -6.95
C ASP A 91 -9.66 8.58 -6.31
N ALA A 92 -10.35 9.56 -6.89
CA ALA A 92 -10.57 10.88 -6.30
C ALA A 92 -11.77 11.59 -6.92
N ASP A 93 -12.26 12.67 -6.30
CA ASP A 93 -13.28 13.53 -6.93
C ASP A 93 -12.70 14.40 -8.06
N TYR A 94 -11.40 14.70 -8.00
CA TYR A 94 -10.70 15.47 -9.02
C TYR A 94 -9.32 14.88 -9.32
N ILE A 95 -9.08 14.59 -10.60
CA ILE A 95 -7.78 14.16 -11.11
C ILE A 95 -7.40 15.03 -12.31
N ARG A 96 -6.16 15.51 -12.33
CA ARG A 96 -5.56 16.23 -13.45
C ARG A 96 -4.34 15.46 -13.94
N TYR A 97 -4.34 15.09 -15.21
CA TYR A 97 -3.20 14.47 -15.87
C TYR A 97 -2.57 15.43 -16.87
N ASP A 98 -1.29 15.74 -16.65
CA ASP A 98 -0.46 16.46 -17.60
C ASP A 98 0.29 15.46 -18.48
N SER A 99 -0.04 15.40 -19.77
CA SER A 99 0.55 14.44 -20.70
C SER A 99 1.96 14.85 -21.16
N GLN A 100 2.35 16.13 -21.03
CA GLN A 100 3.71 16.58 -21.34
C GLN A 100 4.67 16.21 -20.23
N SER A 101 4.33 16.52 -18.99
CA SER A 101 5.19 16.23 -17.83
C SER A 101 4.98 14.83 -17.23
N LYS A 102 3.99 14.08 -17.72
CA LYS A 102 3.57 12.77 -17.19
C LYS A 102 3.19 12.81 -15.71
N VAL A 103 2.64 13.93 -15.25
CA VAL A 103 2.26 14.14 -13.84
C VAL A 103 0.75 14.01 -13.67
N ILE A 104 0.36 13.12 -12.77
CA ILE A 104 -0.99 12.97 -12.24
C ILE A 104 -1.06 13.76 -10.93
N PHE A 105 -2.02 14.67 -10.84
CA PHE A 105 -2.40 15.34 -9.60
C PHE A 105 -3.80 14.89 -9.22
N ALA A 106 -4.00 14.51 -7.96
CA ALA A 106 -5.32 14.18 -7.44
C ALA A 106 -5.59 14.93 -6.15
N SER A 107 -6.84 15.35 -5.98
CA SER A 107 -7.34 15.97 -4.77
C SER A 107 -8.83 15.70 -4.61
N GLY A 108 -9.32 15.89 -3.38
CA GLY A 108 -10.74 16.08 -3.17
C GLY A 108 -11.19 17.45 -3.64
N ARG A 109 -12.47 17.74 -3.41
CA ARG A 109 -13.12 19.01 -3.74
C ARG A 109 -13.92 19.50 -2.53
N ASN A 110 -14.01 20.83 -2.38
CA ASN A 110 -14.97 21.40 -1.45
C ASN A 110 -16.37 21.32 -2.05
N ASP A 111 -17.29 20.67 -1.35
CA ASP A 111 -18.70 20.67 -1.71
C ASP A 111 -19.23 22.12 -1.69
N PRO A 112 -19.77 22.65 -2.80
CA PRO A 112 -20.27 24.02 -2.86
C PRO A 112 -21.45 24.30 -1.93
N LYS A 113 -22.18 23.28 -1.46
CA LYS A 113 -23.30 23.45 -0.53
C LYS A 113 -22.88 23.42 0.94
N THR A 114 -21.99 22.50 1.29
CA THR A 114 -21.62 22.25 2.69
C THR A 114 -20.24 22.80 3.07
N ASN A 115 -19.46 23.27 2.08
CA ASN A 115 -18.05 23.65 2.21
C ASN A 115 -17.16 22.57 2.84
N ARG A 116 -17.62 21.31 2.87
CA ARG A 116 -16.84 20.17 3.39
C ARG A 116 -15.94 19.62 2.30
N TYR A 117 -14.73 19.22 2.67
CA TYR A 117 -13.81 18.54 1.75
C TYR A 117 -14.28 17.10 1.52
N ILE A 118 -14.67 16.79 0.29
CA ILE A 118 -15.22 15.49 -0.11
C ILE A 118 -14.36 14.81 -1.18
N GLY A 119 -14.46 13.48 -1.24
CA GLY A 119 -13.80 12.65 -2.25
C GLY A 119 -12.28 12.74 -2.22
N LYS A 120 -11.71 12.60 -1.01
CA LYS A 120 -10.27 12.49 -0.79
C LYS A 120 -9.65 11.41 -1.69
N PRO A 121 -8.45 11.64 -2.26
CA PRO A 121 -7.75 10.62 -3.01
C PRO A 121 -7.51 9.35 -2.20
N ILE A 122 -7.87 8.22 -2.78
CA ILE A 122 -7.56 6.89 -2.28
C ILE A 122 -6.67 6.25 -3.34
N PHE A 123 -5.47 5.82 -2.94
CA PHE A 123 -4.55 5.18 -3.85
C PHE A 123 -4.10 3.83 -3.31
N LYS A 124 -3.77 2.93 -4.23
CA LYS A 124 -3.28 1.59 -3.96
C LYS A 124 -2.11 1.32 -4.88
N SER A 125 -1.03 0.76 -4.33
CA SER A 125 0.19 0.46 -5.07
C SER A 125 0.63 -0.97 -4.76
N GLY A 126 0.26 -1.91 -5.62
CA GLY A 126 0.66 -3.32 -5.49
C GLY A 126 0.40 -3.91 -4.10
N ALA A 127 1.47 -4.36 -3.43
CA ALA A 127 1.44 -5.01 -2.12
C ALA A 127 1.39 -4.05 -0.91
N GLU A 128 1.54 -2.74 -1.11
CA GLU A 128 1.68 -1.75 -0.03
C GLU A 128 0.34 -1.31 0.61
N GLY A 129 -0.76 -2.00 0.27
CA GLY A 129 -2.09 -1.69 0.80
C GLY A 129 -2.73 -0.44 0.18
N SER A 130 -3.83 0.01 0.78
CA SER A 130 -4.56 1.22 0.38
C SER A 130 -4.26 2.35 1.35
N ALA A 131 -4.05 3.55 0.81
CA ALA A 131 -3.82 4.75 1.59
C ALA A 131 -4.73 5.88 1.11
N ILE A 132 -5.10 6.74 2.06
CA ILE A 132 -5.90 7.94 1.81
C ILE A 132 -4.98 9.15 1.89
N ALA A 133 -5.21 10.16 1.06
CA ALA A 133 -4.49 11.42 1.11
C ALA A 133 -5.44 12.62 1.01
N ASP A 134 -4.99 13.80 1.41
CA ASP A 134 -5.70 15.03 1.06
C ASP A 134 -5.43 15.41 -0.40
N SER A 135 -4.17 15.33 -0.82
CA SER A 135 -3.78 15.49 -2.22
C SER A 135 -2.48 14.75 -2.52
N LEU A 136 -2.27 14.42 -3.79
CA LEU A 136 -1.03 13.80 -4.23
C LEU A 136 -0.62 14.22 -5.63
N TYR A 137 0.68 14.14 -5.87
CA TYR A 137 1.31 14.19 -7.19
C TYR A 137 1.99 12.86 -7.44
N TYR A 138 1.80 12.29 -8.62
CA TYR A 138 2.45 11.07 -9.05
C TYR A 138 2.96 11.26 -10.48
N ASN A 139 4.22 10.93 -10.72
CA ASN A 139 4.80 10.96 -12.06
C ASN A 139 4.84 9.54 -12.61
N SER A 140 4.14 9.28 -13.72
CA SER A 140 3.98 7.93 -14.27
C SER A 140 5.26 7.41 -14.97
N GLU A 141 6.19 8.29 -15.33
CA GLU A 141 7.45 7.95 -15.99
C GLU A 141 8.56 7.65 -14.97
N THR A 142 8.70 8.50 -13.96
CA THR A 142 9.78 8.40 -12.95
C THR A 142 9.34 7.72 -11.66
N THR A 143 8.08 7.28 -11.57
CA THR A 143 7.42 6.69 -10.37
C THR A 143 7.48 7.55 -9.10
N ARG A 144 7.96 8.80 -9.19
CA ARG A 144 8.05 9.72 -8.06
C ARG A 144 6.66 10.15 -7.61
N ALA A 145 6.43 10.05 -6.30
CA ALA A 145 5.20 10.50 -5.68
C ALA A 145 5.48 11.59 -4.64
N LYS A 146 4.53 12.50 -4.46
CA LYS A 146 4.48 13.41 -3.32
C LYS A 146 3.04 13.45 -2.80
N VAL A 147 2.85 13.02 -1.56
CA VAL A 147 1.55 12.88 -0.92
C VAL A 147 1.46 13.87 0.24
N PHE A 148 0.29 14.49 0.39
CA PHE A 148 -0.02 15.44 1.46
C PHE A 148 -1.16 14.90 2.30
N GLY A 149 -1.01 14.94 3.63
CA GLY A 149 -2.04 14.47 4.55
C GLY A 149 -2.32 12.98 4.39
N VAL A 150 -1.27 12.15 4.44
CA VAL A 150 -1.43 10.70 4.26
C VAL A 150 -2.16 10.11 5.47
N PHE A 151 -3.01 9.12 5.24
CA PHE A 151 -3.56 8.23 6.24
C PHE A 151 -3.43 6.80 5.72
N SER A 152 -2.53 6.01 6.32
CA SER A 152 -2.23 4.65 5.88
C SER A 152 -2.01 3.73 7.07
N GLU A 153 -2.44 2.47 6.93
CA GLU A 153 -2.23 1.40 7.91
C GLU A 153 -1.04 0.52 7.49
N GLN A 154 -0.15 0.24 8.43
CA GLN A 154 0.97 -0.67 8.22
C GLN A 154 1.27 -1.43 9.51
N GLU A 155 1.21 -2.78 9.44
CA GLU A 155 1.57 -3.69 10.54
C GLU A 155 0.85 -3.38 11.87
N GLY A 156 -0.43 -2.98 11.80
CA GLY A 156 -1.24 -2.61 12.97
C GLY A 156 -0.98 -1.20 13.53
N GLY A 157 -0.08 -0.43 12.91
CA GLY A 157 0.11 1.00 13.16
C GLY A 157 -0.46 1.87 12.04
N TYR A 158 -0.75 3.13 12.37
CA TYR A 158 -1.33 4.13 11.48
C TYR A 158 -0.37 5.31 11.33
N PHE A 159 -0.07 5.67 10.09
CA PHE A 159 0.63 6.90 9.74
C PHE A 159 -0.39 7.94 9.31
N SER A 160 -0.39 9.10 9.96
CA SER A 160 -1.35 10.17 9.70
C SER A 160 -0.68 11.53 9.52
N GLY A 161 -1.25 12.34 8.61
CA GLY A 161 -0.89 13.73 8.38
C GLY A 161 0.41 13.92 7.59
N GLY A 162 0.99 15.11 7.74
CA GLY A 162 2.31 15.42 7.19
C GLY A 162 2.43 15.38 5.67
N GLN A 163 3.65 15.14 5.22
CA GLN A 163 4.02 15.01 3.82
C GLN A 163 4.90 13.79 3.65
N SER A 164 4.66 13.01 2.60
CA SER A 164 5.56 11.95 2.17
C SER A 164 5.96 12.14 0.72
N LYS A 165 7.18 11.73 0.38
CA LYS A 165 7.71 11.83 -0.98
C LYS A 165 8.44 10.53 -1.30
N LYS A 166 8.00 9.86 -2.36
CA LYS A 166 8.64 8.66 -2.90
C LYS A 166 9.65 9.07 -3.97
N GLN A 167 10.87 8.55 -3.85
CA GLN A 167 11.97 8.73 -4.79
C GLN A 167 12.03 7.57 -5.78
N ILE A 168 12.91 7.71 -6.79
CA ILE A 168 13.00 6.77 -7.91
C ILE A 168 13.70 5.46 -7.53
N ASP A 169 14.48 5.51 -6.45
CA ASP A 169 15.14 4.41 -5.75
C ASP A 169 14.24 3.76 -4.70
N ASP A 170 12.92 4.02 -4.77
CA ASP A 170 11.92 3.60 -3.79
C ASP A 170 12.14 4.12 -2.35
N GLU A 171 13.04 5.07 -2.12
CA GLU A 171 13.17 5.71 -0.81
C GLU A 171 11.98 6.64 -0.53
N LEU A 172 11.42 6.53 0.68
CA LEU A 172 10.29 7.32 1.14
C LEU A 172 10.74 8.34 2.17
N HIS A 173 10.72 9.62 1.78
CA HIS A 173 11.00 10.73 2.68
C HIS A 173 9.71 11.19 3.35
N ILE A 174 9.71 11.26 4.67
CA ILE A 174 8.57 11.73 5.46
C ILE A 174 8.91 13.03 6.20
N LYS A 175 7.92 13.90 6.34
CA LYS A 175 8.03 15.16 7.06
C LYS A 175 6.75 15.42 7.84
N ASN A 176 6.90 15.70 9.13
CA ASN A 176 5.80 16.01 10.04
C ASN A 176 4.69 14.94 9.99
N VAL A 177 5.05 13.66 10.05
CA VAL A 177 4.10 12.53 10.04
C VAL A 177 3.92 11.98 11.45
N MET A 178 2.68 11.72 11.85
CA MET A 178 2.35 11.12 13.13
C MET A 178 2.21 9.60 12.98
N TYR A 179 2.88 8.83 13.83
CA TYR A 179 2.68 7.39 13.96
C TYR A 179 1.87 7.09 15.23
N SER A 180 0.82 6.28 15.12
CA SER A 180 -0.02 5.88 16.25
C SER A 180 -0.58 4.48 16.07
N THR A 181 -0.93 3.80 17.15
CA THR A 181 -1.76 2.58 17.10
C THR A 181 -3.25 2.89 17.12
N CYS A 182 -3.64 4.16 17.25
CA CYS A 182 -5.02 4.63 17.13
C CYS A 182 -5.41 4.76 15.66
N ASN A 183 -6.55 4.19 15.29
CA ASN A 183 -7.07 4.14 13.91
C ASN A 183 -7.87 5.40 13.50
N LEU A 184 -7.85 6.46 14.31
CA LEU A 184 -8.54 7.70 14.01
C LEU A 184 -7.69 8.60 13.10
N PRO A 185 -8.28 9.35 12.15
CA PRO A 185 -7.56 10.34 11.35
C PRO A 185 -6.85 11.41 12.17
N HIS A 186 -7.41 11.71 13.35
CA HIS A 186 -6.79 12.51 14.39
C HIS A 186 -6.56 11.60 15.61
N PRO A 187 -5.39 10.98 15.74
CA PRO A 187 -5.11 10.07 16.83
C PRO A 187 -4.99 10.82 18.17
N HIS A 188 -5.54 10.26 19.24
CA HIS A 188 -5.44 10.82 20.59
C HIS A 188 -4.00 10.82 21.13
N PHE A 189 -3.17 9.90 20.66
CA PHE A 189 -1.78 9.82 21.06
C PHE A 189 -0.92 9.33 19.90
N GLY A 190 0.36 9.66 19.90
CA GLY A 190 1.28 9.16 18.87
C GLY A 190 2.66 9.74 18.99
N ILE A 191 3.54 9.28 18.10
CA ILE A 191 4.88 9.77 17.94
C ILE A 191 4.90 10.68 16.72
N MET A 192 5.22 11.96 16.95
CA MET A 192 5.34 12.97 15.91
C MET A 192 6.76 12.92 15.34
N ILE A 193 6.90 12.45 14.09
CA ILE A 193 8.18 12.38 13.39
C ILE A 193 8.36 13.65 12.57
N THR A 194 9.34 14.48 12.93
CA THR A 194 9.57 15.75 12.22
C THR A 194 10.11 15.53 10.82
N LYS A 195 11.04 14.59 10.66
CA LYS A 195 11.66 14.17 9.39
C LYS A 195 12.06 12.71 9.49
N GLY A 196 12.04 11.99 8.38
CA GLY A 196 12.54 10.62 8.33
C GLY A 196 12.71 10.14 6.90
N ILE A 197 13.44 9.04 6.76
CA ILE A 197 13.69 8.32 5.51
C ILE A 197 13.37 6.86 5.79
N ALA A 198 12.41 6.30 5.06
CA ALA A 198 12.14 4.87 5.05
C ALA A 198 12.70 4.27 3.76
N THR A 199 13.55 3.28 3.91
CA THR A 199 14.07 2.45 2.81
C THR A 199 13.47 1.06 2.91
N GLU A 200 13.82 0.18 1.97
CA GLU A 200 13.39 -1.22 1.98
C GLU A 200 13.79 -1.96 3.29
N LYS A 201 14.95 -1.61 3.87
CA LYS A 201 15.57 -2.37 4.98
C LYS A 201 15.43 -1.71 6.34
N GLN A 202 15.15 -0.41 6.39
CA GLN A 202 15.17 0.36 7.63
C GLN A 202 14.40 1.67 7.51
N ILE A 203 13.95 2.17 8.66
CA ILE A 203 13.43 3.53 8.83
C ILE A 203 14.42 4.30 9.71
N ILE A 204 14.94 5.39 9.16
CA ILE A 204 15.73 6.36 9.91
C ILE A 204 14.82 7.55 10.17
N SER A 205 14.56 7.81 11.45
CA SER A 205 13.83 9.00 11.88
C SER A 205 14.79 10.04 12.43
N GLY A 206 14.56 11.30 12.09
CA GLY A 206 15.15 12.44 12.77
C GLY A 206 14.43 12.71 14.10
N PRO A 207 14.43 13.96 14.58
CA PRO A 207 13.81 14.29 15.85
C PRO A 207 12.35 13.86 15.90
N MET A 208 12.00 13.14 16.96
CA MET A 208 10.63 12.71 17.25
C MET A 208 10.26 13.01 18.69
N TYR A 209 8.98 13.21 18.94
CA TYR A 209 8.44 13.42 20.28
C TYR A 209 7.05 12.83 20.38
N MET A 210 6.69 12.41 21.60
CA MET A 210 5.38 11.87 21.89
C MET A 210 4.37 12.99 22.08
N VAL A 211 3.20 12.85 21.48
CA VAL A 211 2.08 13.79 21.54
C VAL A 211 0.87 13.07 22.13
N PHE A 212 0.19 13.70 23.08
CA PHE A 212 -1.09 13.26 23.63
C PHE A 212 -2.11 14.39 23.53
N GLU A 213 -3.28 14.12 22.97
CA GLU A 213 -4.37 15.09 22.74
C GLU A 213 -3.89 16.38 22.06
N GLY A 214 -2.95 16.25 21.12
CA GLY A 214 -2.33 17.38 20.43
C GLY A 214 -1.28 18.16 21.25
N VAL A 215 -1.01 17.78 22.50
CA VAL A 215 -0.01 18.39 23.36
C VAL A 215 1.32 17.63 23.25
N PRO A 216 2.42 18.28 22.83
CA PRO A 216 3.74 17.66 22.80
C PRO A 216 4.26 17.45 24.22
N THR A 217 4.68 16.23 24.51
CA THR A 217 5.31 15.89 25.79
C THR A 217 6.84 16.06 25.70
N PRO A 218 7.54 16.21 26.84
CA PRO A 218 9.01 16.25 26.86
C PRO A 218 9.67 14.93 26.43
N LEU A 219 8.91 13.84 26.29
CA LEU A 219 9.44 12.53 25.89
C LEU A 219 9.68 12.51 24.39
N GLY A 220 10.95 12.60 23.99
CA GLY A 220 11.37 12.57 22.60
C GLY A 220 12.77 12.04 22.42
N LEU A 221 13.08 11.65 21.19
CA LEU A 221 14.40 11.17 20.78
C LEU A 221 14.93 12.07 19.67
N PRO A 222 16.23 12.42 19.67
CA PRO A 222 16.82 13.23 18.60
C PRO A 222 16.86 12.48 17.27
N PHE A 223 16.93 11.16 17.30
CA PHE A 223 16.83 10.25 16.16
C PHE A 223 16.45 8.85 16.67
N ALA A 224 15.82 8.05 15.81
CA ALA A 224 15.61 6.63 16.07
C ALA A 224 15.79 5.83 14.77
N PHE A 225 16.27 4.60 14.93
CA PHE A 225 16.55 3.68 13.84
C PHE A 225 15.71 2.42 14.02
N PHE A 226 14.81 2.16 13.09
CA PHE A 226 13.94 0.99 13.11
C PHE A 226 14.30 0.08 11.94
N PRO A 227 14.96 -1.06 12.16
CA PRO A 227 15.18 -2.01 11.09
C PRO A 227 13.83 -2.56 10.61
N LYS A 228 13.68 -2.74 9.29
CA LYS A 228 12.59 -3.49 8.64
C LYS A 228 13.16 -4.82 8.14
N PRO A 229 13.43 -5.78 9.04
CA PRO A 229 14.06 -7.00 8.59
C PRO A 229 13.01 -7.87 7.89
N ASN A 230 13.20 -8.16 6.60
CA ASN A 230 12.46 -9.21 5.87
C ASN A 230 12.83 -10.63 6.36
N LYS A 231 13.66 -10.75 7.41
CA LYS A 231 14.12 -12.00 8.03
C LYS A 231 14.02 -11.91 9.55
N ARG A 232 13.83 -13.05 10.23
CA ARG A 232 13.80 -13.12 11.70
C ARG A 232 15.09 -12.55 12.28
N THR A 233 15.01 -11.41 12.98
CA THR A 233 16.18 -10.73 13.57
C THR A 233 15.95 -10.52 15.06
N SER A 234 16.98 -10.75 15.85
CA SER A 234 16.95 -10.53 17.30
C SER A 234 16.67 -9.06 17.62
N GLY A 235 15.83 -8.78 18.61
CA GLY A 235 15.43 -7.42 18.94
C GLY A 235 14.56 -7.31 20.18
N ILE A 236 14.37 -6.08 20.65
CA ILE A 236 13.50 -5.77 21.78
C ILE A 236 12.04 -5.85 21.33
N ILE A 237 11.24 -6.58 22.10
CA ILE A 237 9.79 -6.69 21.92
C ILE A 237 9.13 -5.65 22.83
N LEU A 238 8.35 -4.75 22.22
CA LEU A 238 7.61 -3.74 22.96
C LEU A 238 6.47 -4.40 23.76
N PRO A 239 6.33 -4.08 25.05
CA PRO A 239 5.24 -4.60 25.85
C PRO A 239 3.89 -4.03 25.39
N THR A 240 2.85 -4.84 25.52
CA THR A 240 1.45 -4.47 25.30
C THR A 240 0.81 -4.06 26.63
N PRO A 241 0.39 -2.79 26.80
CA PRO A 241 -0.41 -2.39 27.96
C PRO A 241 -1.82 -2.98 27.89
N GLY A 242 -2.39 -3.34 29.03
CA GLY A 242 -3.77 -3.82 29.15
C GLY A 242 -4.35 -3.60 30.55
N GLU A 243 -5.66 -3.84 30.68
CA GLU A 243 -6.41 -3.69 31.92
C GLU A 243 -7.34 -4.91 32.10
N ASP A 244 -7.32 -5.53 33.28
CA ASP A 244 -8.17 -6.66 33.65
C ASP A 244 -8.88 -6.34 34.97
N ALA A 245 -10.19 -6.59 35.03
CA ALA A 245 -11.01 -6.33 36.21
C ALA A 245 -10.53 -7.06 37.47
N THR A 246 -9.79 -8.16 37.31
CA THR A 246 -9.23 -8.95 38.42
C THR A 246 -7.77 -8.65 38.72
N ARG A 247 -7.01 -8.07 37.78
CA ARG A 247 -5.54 -7.91 37.89
C ARG A 247 -5.04 -6.47 37.71
N GLY A 248 -5.95 -5.51 37.58
CA GLY A 248 -5.61 -4.11 37.41
C GLY A 248 -4.89 -3.83 36.08
N PHE A 249 -4.07 -2.78 36.07
CA PHE A 249 -3.22 -2.44 34.94
C PHE A 249 -2.04 -3.41 34.84
N PHE A 250 -1.79 -3.93 33.64
CA PHE A 250 -0.65 -4.80 33.39
C PHE A 250 0.08 -4.39 32.11
N LEU A 251 1.36 -4.71 32.09
CA LEU A 251 2.23 -4.59 30.92
C LEU A 251 2.70 -6.00 30.57
N GLN A 252 2.19 -6.57 29.48
CA GLN A 252 2.48 -7.95 29.06
C GLN A 252 3.33 -8.00 27.80
N ASN A 253 3.98 -9.12 27.54
CA ASN A 253 4.71 -9.39 26.29
C ASN A 253 5.89 -8.45 26.01
N GLY A 254 6.43 -7.75 27.02
CA GLY A 254 7.67 -6.99 26.86
C GLY A 254 8.85 -7.92 26.98
N GLY A 255 9.89 -7.79 26.14
CA GLY A 255 11.03 -8.69 26.27
C GLY A 255 12.03 -8.63 25.15
N TYR A 256 12.72 -9.73 24.91
CA TYR A 256 13.77 -9.82 23.90
C TYR A 256 13.60 -11.07 23.05
N TYR A 257 13.53 -10.86 21.74
CA TYR A 257 13.50 -11.92 20.76
C TYR A 257 14.93 -12.23 20.31
N LEU A 258 15.29 -13.51 20.28
CA LEU A 258 16.56 -14.05 19.82
C LEU A 258 16.31 -14.93 18.61
N GLY A 259 16.56 -14.39 17.42
CA GLY A 259 16.68 -15.20 16.21
C GLY A 259 18.08 -15.78 16.14
N LEU A 260 18.22 -17.08 16.44
CA LEU A 260 19.51 -17.77 16.36
C LEU A 260 19.81 -18.20 14.91
N ASN A 261 18.86 -18.88 14.26
CA ASN A 261 18.94 -19.38 12.88
C ASN A 261 17.52 -19.44 12.25
N ASP A 262 17.43 -19.70 10.94
CA ASP A 262 16.14 -19.80 10.21
C ASP A 262 15.17 -20.88 10.75
N TYR A 263 15.66 -21.82 11.57
CA TYR A 263 14.87 -22.92 12.16
C TYR A 263 14.69 -22.82 13.68
N TRP A 264 15.43 -21.94 14.36
CA TRP A 264 15.45 -21.85 15.82
C TRP A 264 15.40 -20.39 16.27
N ASP A 265 14.36 -20.07 17.02
CA ASP A 265 14.18 -18.81 17.71
C ASP A 265 13.85 -19.02 19.19
N ALA A 266 14.15 -18.01 20.00
CA ALA A 266 13.78 -17.96 21.40
C ALA A 266 13.18 -16.60 21.71
N LYS A 267 12.08 -16.60 22.45
CA LYS A 267 11.40 -15.38 22.90
C LYS A 267 11.43 -15.36 24.42
N LEU A 268 12.08 -14.34 24.99
CA LEU A 268 11.99 -14.07 26.42
C LEU A 268 10.96 -12.97 26.64
N GLU A 269 9.89 -13.27 27.37
CA GLU A 269 8.84 -12.31 27.69
C GLU A 269 8.76 -12.08 29.19
N GLN A 270 8.51 -10.83 29.56
CA GLN A 270 8.29 -10.36 30.91
C GLN A 270 6.87 -9.82 31.02
N LEU A 271 6.27 -10.12 32.17
CA LEU A 271 4.92 -9.73 32.52
C LEU A 271 5.00 -8.95 33.84
N LEU A 272 4.57 -7.70 33.79
CA LEU A 272 4.49 -6.82 34.96
C LEU A 272 3.01 -6.56 35.30
N TYR A 273 2.67 -6.80 36.56
CA TYR A 273 1.39 -6.45 37.16
C TYR A 273 1.58 -5.30 38.15
N GLN A 274 0.60 -4.41 38.24
CA GLN A 274 0.51 -3.39 39.28
C GLN A 274 -0.43 -3.83 40.39
#